data_AF-A0A3D8U0A7-F1
#
_entry.id   AF-A0A3D8U0A7-F1
#
_cell.length_a   1.000
_cell.length_b   1.000
_cell.length_c   1.000
_cell.angle_alpha   90.00
_cell.angle_beta   90.00
_cell.angle_gamma   90.00
#
_symmetry.space_group_name_H-M   'P 1'
#
loop_
_entity.id
_entity.type
_entity.pdbx_description
1 polymer ?
#
loop_
_entity_poly.entity_id
_entity_poly.type
_entity_poly.pdbx_seq_one_letter_code
_entity_poly.pdbx_strand_id
1 'polypeptide(L)' 'MVDNCIREYRVKRGWTQQQLADKVDGVNQPRIAAWETGIRDFGDTSLNVAIKVANALRLSNPRRLLEAPSESKENTSES' A
#
# COMPACT_ATOMS: atom_id res chain seq x y z
N MET A 1 -10.01 -11.04 5.66
CA MET A 1 -10.24 -10.32 4.38
C MET A 1 -9.11 -9.30 4.28
N VAL A 2 -8.46 -9.12 3.13
CA VAL A 2 -7.25 -8.29 3.05
C VAL A 2 -7.68 -6.82 3.00
N ASP A 3 -7.76 -6.18 4.16
CA ASP A 3 -8.20 -4.78 4.28
C ASP A 3 -6.99 -3.84 4.21
N ASN A 4 -6.32 -3.76 3.05
CA ASN A 4 -5.32 -2.72 2.77
C ASN A 4 -5.21 -2.37 1.29
N CYS A 5 -4.85 -1.11 1.00
CA CYS A 5 -4.71 -0.58 -0.36
C CYS A 5 -3.28 -0.65 -0.94
N ILE A 6 -2.32 -1.32 -0.27
CA ILE A 6 -0.89 -1.26 -0.64
C ILE A 6 -0.65 -1.72 -2.08
N ARG A 7 -1.24 -2.87 -2.44
CA ARG A 7 -1.15 -3.43 -3.80
C ARG A 7 -1.72 -2.48 -4.84
N GLU A 8 -2.86 -1.86 -4.56
CA GLU A 8 -3.54 -0.94 -5.47
C GLU A 8 -2.63 0.26 -5.82
N TYR A 9 -2.08 0.93 -4.81
CA TYR A 9 -1.19 2.07 -5.03
C TYR A 9 0.12 1.68 -5.69
N ARG A 10 0.67 0.51 -5.35
CA ARG A 10 1.89 0.01 -6.00
C ARG A 10 1.66 -0.26 -7.48
N VAL A 11 0.57 -0.96 -7.84
CA VAL A 11 0.23 -1.29 -9.23
C VAL A 11 -0.12 -0.05 -10.05
N LYS A 12 -0.85 0.92 -9.48
CA LYS A 12 -1.10 2.23 -10.12
C LYS A 12 0.18 2.98 -10.52
N ARG A 13 1.31 2.66 -9.87
CA ARG A 13 2.63 3.24 -10.18
C ARG A 13 3.50 2.35 -11.08
N GLY A 14 3.00 1.18 -11.50
CA GLY A 14 3.76 0.23 -12.29
C GLY A 14 4.92 -0.42 -11.53
N TRP A 15 4.85 -0.47 -10.19
CA TRP A 15 5.95 -0.97 -9.37
C TRP A 15 5.81 -2.47 -9.06
N THR A 16 6.92 -3.18 -9.04
CA THR A 16 7.02 -4.52 -8.43
C THR A 16 7.08 -4.41 -6.90
N GLN A 17 6.82 -5.51 -6.19
CA GLN A 17 6.95 -5.53 -4.72
C GLN A 17 8.37 -5.18 -4.27
N GLN A 18 9.39 -5.61 -5.03
CA GLN A 18 10.78 -5.25 -4.80
C GLN A 18 11.01 -3.74 -4.93
N GLN A 19 10.49 -3.11 -5.99
CA GLN A 19 10.63 -1.68 -6.19
C GLN A 19 9.94 -0.82 -5.11
N LEU A 20 8.89 -1.33 -4.46
CA LEU A 20 8.32 -0.69 -3.28
C LEU A 20 9.23 -0.88 -2.06
N ALA A 21 9.75 -2.09 -1.83
CA ALA A 21 10.68 -2.37 -0.74
C ALA A 21 11.96 -1.51 -0.84
N ASP A 22 12.53 -1.35 -2.03
CA ASP A 22 13.71 -0.53 -2.29
C ASP A 22 13.50 0.96 -1.95
N LYS A 23 12.24 1.41 -1.81
CA LYS A 23 11.87 2.78 -1.44
C LYS A 23 11.55 2.95 0.05
N VAL A 24 11.56 1.87 0.82
CA VAL A 24 11.10 1.87 2.21
C VAL A 24 12.19 1.29 3.12
N ASP A 25 12.91 2.17 3.80
CA ASP A 25 13.98 1.78 4.72
C ASP A 25 13.49 0.81 5.81
N GLY A 26 14.10 -0.38 5.86
CA GLY A 26 13.81 -1.42 6.84
C GLY A 26 12.64 -2.35 6.47
N VAL A 27 12.18 -2.29 5.21
CA VAL A 27 11.15 -3.18 4.67
C VAL A 27 11.72 -3.92 3.47
N ASN A 28 11.60 -5.25 3.48
CA ASN A 28 12.03 -6.10 2.38
C ASN A 28 10.83 -6.57 1.54
N GLN A 29 11.11 -7.10 0.35
CA GLN A 29 10.07 -7.56 -0.58
C GLN A 29 9.12 -8.62 0.03
N PRO A 30 9.59 -9.63 0.81
CA PRO A 30 8.69 -10.59 1.45
C PRO A 30 7.71 -9.95 2.42
N ARG A 31 8.11 -8.88 3.12
CA ARG A 31 7.24 -8.14 4.02
C ARG A 31 6.15 -7.38 3.26
N ILE A 32 6.47 -6.80 2.11
CA ILE A 32 5.46 -6.22 1.21
C ILE A 32 4.47 -7.30 0.76
N ALA A 33 4.97 -8.44 0.29
CA ALA A 33 4.12 -9.54 -0.17
C ALA A 33 3.20 -10.06 0.93
N ALA A 34 3.69 -10.20 2.17
CA ALA A 34 2.91 -10.64 3.30
C ALA A 34 1.76 -9.69 3.66
N TRP A 35 1.98 -8.38 3.55
CA TRP A 35 0.91 -7.38 3.72
C TRP A 35 -0.14 -7.47 2.61
N GLU A 36 0.29 -7.55 1.34
CA GLU A 36 -0.63 -7.59 0.20
C GLU A 36 -1.45 -8.87 0.09
N THR A 37 -1.01 -9.95 0.73
CA THR A 37 -1.70 -11.25 0.76
C THR A 37 -2.49 -11.46 2.04
N GLY A 38 -2.38 -10.54 3.01
CA GLY A 38 -2.99 -10.67 4.32
C GLY A 38 -2.36 -11.74 5.21
N ILE A 39 -1.21 -12.32 4.83
CA ILE A 39 -0.41 -13.19 5.72
C ILE A 39 0.01 -12.41 6.97
N ARG A 40 0.22 -11.10 6.84
CA ARG A 40 0.45 -10.18 7.95
C ARG A 40 -0.51 -9.01 7.83
N ASP A 41 -1.18 -8.69 8.94
CA ASP A 41 -1.94 -7.45 9.02
C ASP A 41 -0.99 -6.24 8.94
N PHE A 42 -1.34 -5.28 8.10
CA PHE A 42 -0.62 -4.02 8.03
C PHE A 42 -0.96 -3.12 9.23
N GLY A 43 -2.17 -3.22 9.79
CA GLY A 43 -2.61 -2.50 10.98
C GLY A 43 -1.75 -2.75 12.21
N ASP A 44 -1.16 -3.95 12.31
CA ASP A 44 -0.26 -4.33 13.40
C ASP A 44 1.17 -3.78 13.24
N THR A 45 1.49 -3.11 12.12
CA THR A 45 2.83 -2.56 11.91
C THR A 45 3.05 -1.27 12.69
N SER A 46 4.31 -1.01 13.08
CA SER A 46 4.64 0.24 13.77
C SER A 46 4.26 1.45 12.93
N LEU A 47 3.74 2.50 13.56
CA LEU A 47 3.37 3.75 12.89
C LEU A 47 4.51 4.32 12.03
N ASN A 48 5.76 4.22 12.49
CA ASN A 48 6.94 4.66 11.73
C ASN A 48 7.05 3.96 10.36
N VAL A 49 6.88 2.64 10.34
CA VAL A 49 6.88 1.85 9.09
C VAL A 49 5.70 2.24 8.20
N ALA A 50 4.51 2.43 8.78
CA ALA A 50 3.34 2.86 8.02
C ALA A 50 3.55 4.23 7.33
N ILE A 51 4.16 5.19 8.03
CA ILE A 51 4.51 6.50 7.48
C ILE A 51 5.53 6.36 6.34
N LYS A 52 6.58 5.55 6.50
CA LYS A 52 7.57 5.32 5.43
C LYS A 52 6.93 4.73 4.17
N VAL A 53 6.04 3.74 4.33
CA VAL A 53 5.29 3.15 3.22
C VAL A 53 4.38 4.19 2.56
N ALA A 54 3.67 5.01 3.35
CA ALA A 54 2.84 6.09 2.82
C ALA A 54 3.66 7.11 2.02
N ASN A 55 4.82 7.52 2.54
CA ASN A 55 5.73 8.43 1.85
C ASN A 55 6.26 7.84 0.53
N ALA A 56 6.67 6.56 0.53
CA ALA A 56 7.11 5.87 -0.68
C ALA A 56 6.01 5.81 -1.74
N LEU A 57 4.75 5.62 -1.32
CA LEU A 57 3.57 5.62 -2.19
C LEU A 57 3.03 7.04 -2.48
N ARG A 58 3.68 8.08 -1.96
CA ARG A 58 3.28 9.50 -2.03
C ARG A 58 1.82 9.73 -1.59
N LEU A 59 1.46 9.12 -0.46
CA LEU A 59 0.17 9.31 0.19
C LEU A 59 0.30 10.38 1.28
N SER A 60 -0.48 11.44 1.16
CA SER A 60 -0.51 12.53 2.16
C SER A 60 -1.13 12.09 3.50
N ASN A 61 -2.00 11.08 3.46
CA ASN A 61 -2.67 10.53 4.64
C ASN A 61 -2.33 9.02 4.78
N PRO A 62 -1.52 8.62 5.79
CA PRO A 62 -1.12 7.23 5.97
C PRO A 62 -2.28 6.30 6.36
N ARG A 63 -3.40 6.84 6.89
CA ARG A 63 -4.59 6.01 7.21
C ARG A 63 -5.19 5.33 5.99
N ARG A 64 -4.98 5.89 4.79
CA ARG A 64 -5.46 5.30 3.53
C ARG A 64 -4.88 3.92 3.24
N LEU A 65 -3.77 3.56 3.88
CA LEU A 65 -3.17 2.23 3.75
C LEU A 65 -3.99 1.15 4.45
N LEU A 66 -4.85 1.52 5.41
CA LEU A 66 -5.71 0.62 6.18
C LEU A 66 -7.11 0.49 5.57
N GLU A 67 -7.39 1.24 4.50
CA GLU A 67 -8.67 1.17 3.80
C GLU A 67 -8.72 -0.12 2.97
N ALA A 68 -9.90 -0.71 2.86
CA ALA A 68 -10.16 -1.77 1.89
C ALA A 68 -9.87 -1.27 0.46
N PRO A 69 -9.37 -2.13 -0.44
CA PRO A 69 -9.12 -1.75 -1.84
C PRO A 69 -10.36 -1.06 -2.41
N SER A 70 -10.17 0.15 -2.94
CA SER A 70 -11.30 0.85 -3.55
C SER A 70 -11.63 0.15 -4.85
N GLU A 71 -12.85 -0.39 -4.98
CA GLU A 71 -13.40 -0.69 -6.31
C GLU A 71 -13.30 0.61 -7.10
N SER A 72 -12.56 0.56 -8.21
CA SER A 72 -12.31 1.69 -9.08
C SER A 72 -13.62 2.40 -9.37
N LYS A 73 -13.76 3.64 -8.87
CA LYS A 73 -14.81 4.52 -9.34
C LYS A 73 -14.58 4.71 -10.84
N GLU A 74 -15.45 4.06 -11.61
CA GLU A 74 -15.64 4.26 -13.03
C GLU A 74 -15.66 5.77 -13.31
N ASN A 75 -14.89 6.21 -14.30
CA ASN A 75 -14.90 7.59 -14.74
C ASN A 75 -16.32 7.95 -15.21
N THR A 76 -17.12 8.61 -14.37
CA THR A 76 -18.21 9.45 -14.88
C THR A 76 -17.56 10.75 -15.34
N SER A 77 -17.04 10.71 -16.57
CA SER A 77 -16.95 11.90 -17.40
C SER A 77 -18.39 12.33 -17.69
N GLU A 78 -18.94 13.18 -16.84
CA GLU A 78 -20.20 13.87 -17.09
C GLU A 78 -19.90 15.24 -17.71
N SER A 79 -20.59 15.50 -18.83
CA SER A 79 -20.73 16.75 -19.60
C SER A 79 -19.70 17.03 -20.69
#